data_AF-A0A8W4FGW9-F1
#
_entry.id   AF-A0A8W4FGW9-F1
#
_cell.length_a   1.000
_cell.length_b   1.000
_cell.length_c   1.000
_cell.angle_alpha   90.00
_cell.angle_beta   90.00
_cell.angle_gamma   90.00
#
_symmetry.space_group_name_H-M   'P 1'
#
loop_
_entity.id
_entity.type
_entity.pdbx_description
1 polymer ?
#
loop_
_entity_poly.entity_id
_entity_poly.type
_entity_poly.pdbx_seq_one_letter_code
_entity_poly.pdbx_strand_id
1 'polypeptide(L)'
;MKSSKTQVNHSQHGDSQRAVSPLQSTLSSAASPSQAYETYIDNGLICLKHKIRNIEKKKLKLEDYKDRLKNGEQLNPDQLEAVEKYEEVLHNLEFAKELQKTFSGLSQDLLKAQKKAQRREHMLKLEAEKKKLRTILQVQYVLQNLTQEHVQKDFKGGLNGAVYLPLKELDYLIKFSKLTCPERNESLSVEDQMEQSSLYFWDLLEGSEKAVVGTTYKHMKDLLSKLLNSGYFESIPVPKTAKEKEVSLEEEMLIKSEKKKQSLKTESVKESGLLELHIFQNSTFLGKKYFE
;
A
#
# COMPACT_ATOMS: atom_id res chain seq x y z
N MET A 1 51.78 5.37 -55.74
CA MET A 1 51.30 4.44 -54.69
C MET A 1 49.97 4.97 -54.17
N LYS A 2 48.97 4.08 -54.06
CA LYS A 2 47.55 4.32 -53.69
C LYS A 2 47.46 4.97 -52.29
N SER A 3 46.48 5.78 -51.90
CA SER A 3 45.03 5.67 -52.09
C SER A 3 44.31 7.01 -51.89
N SER A 4 43.26 7.20 -52.68
CA SER A 4 42.19 8.20 -52.55
C SER A 4 41.29 7.91 -51.34
N LYS A 5 40.75 8.95 -50.68
CA LYS A 5 39.58 8.82 -49.80
C LYS A 5 38.62 9.99 -50.01
N THR A 6 37.46 9.63 -50.54
CA THR A 6 36.27 10.44 -50.82
C THR A 6 35.45 10.64 -49.54
N GLN A 7 34.75 11.78 -49.45
CA GLN A 7 33.65 12.08 -48.52
C GLN A 7 32.55 11.00 -48.54
N VAL A 8 31.90 10.73 -47.40
CA VAL A 8 30.43 10.64 -47.24
C VAL A 8 30.04 10.92 -45.77
N ASN A 9 29.00 11.72 -45.60
CA ASN A 9 28.31 12.12 -44.38
C ASN A 9 27.24 11.08 -43.95
N HIS A 10 27.13 10.67 -42.68
CA HIS A 10 25.83 10.50 -42.02
C HIS A 10 25.90 10.28 -40.49
N SER A 11 25.01 11.01 -39.83
CA SER A 11 24.46 10.98 -38.47
C SER A 11 24.06 9.62 -37.90
N GLN A 12 24.33 9.38 -36.60
CA GLN A 12 23.48 8.57 -35.72
C GLN A 12 23.43 9.11 -34.28
N HIS A 13 22.18 9.38 -33.88
CA HIS A 13 21.53 9.40 -32.57
C HIS A 13 22.35 9.48 -31.27
N GLY A 14 22.08 10.57 -30.54
CA GLY A 14 22.24 10.61 -29.09
C GLY A 14 21.14 9.81 -28.40
N ASP A 15 21.54 8.80 -27.63
CA ASP A 15 20.71 8.26 -26.55
C ASP A 15 21.00 9.07 -25.28
N SER A 16 19.97 9.81 -24.87
CA SER A 16 19.91 10.51 -23.60
C SER A 16 20.02 9.46 -22.48
N GLN A 17 21.17 9.41 -21.81
CA GLN A 17 21.32 8.69 -20.54
C GLN A 17 20.33 9.30 -19.55
N ARG A 18 19.16 8.68 -19.42
CA ARG A 18 18.22 8.94 -18.33
C ARG A 18 18.97 8.61 -17.04
N ALA A 19 19.36 9.64 -16.30
CA ALA A 19 19.89 9.51 -14.96
C ALA A 19 18.83 8.77 -14.11
N VAL A 20 19.07 7.48 -13.88
CA VAL A 20 18.30 6.68 -12.94
C VAL A 20 18.50 7.27 -11.55
N SER A 21 17.40 7.63 -10.88
CA SER A 21 17.43 8.21 -9.54
C SER A 21 18.19 7.28 -8.57
N PRO A 22 18.94 7.82 -7.58
CA PRO A 22 19.68 7.04 -6.57
C PRO A 22 18.84 6.00 -5.80
N LEU A 23 17.51 6.14 -5.84
CA LEU A 23 16.52 5.22 -5.26
C LEU A 23 16.30 3.94 -6.07
N GLN A 24 16.57 3.93 -7.38
CA GLN A 24 16.44 2.72 -8.22
C GLN A 24 17.69 1.83 -8.16
N SER A 25 18.87 2.44 -8.00
CA SER A 25 20.15 1.70 -7.94
C SER A 25 20.33 0.93 -6.64
N THR A 26 19.75 1.41 -5.54
CA THR A 26 19.81 0.77 -4.21
C THR A 26 18.93 -0.47 -4.07
N LEU A 27 18.00 -0.72 -5.00
CA LEU A 27 17.07 -1.86 -4.94
C LEU A 27 17.54 -3.10 -5.70
N SER A 28 18.59 -3.02 -6.53
CA SER A 28 18.82 -4.03 -7.58
C SER A 28 20.09 -4.87 -7.46
N SER A 29 20.88 -4.78 -6.39
CA SER A 29 22.24 -5.40 -6.39
C SER A 29 22.59 -6.31 -5.21
N ALA A 30 21.65 -6.66 -4.32
CA ALA A 30 21.91 -7.69 -3.30
C ALA A 30 21.14 -8.96 -3.66
N ALA A 31 21.84 -10.04 -3.97
CA ALA A 31 21.24 -11.37 -4.05
C ALA A 31 20.64 -11.68 -2.67
N SER A 32 19.31 -11.88 -2.62
CA SER A 32 18.65 -12.20 -1.36
C SER A 32 19.19 -13.55 -0.83
N PRO A 33 19.22 -13.78 0.50
CA PRO A 33 19.58 -15.08 1.06
C PRO A 33 18.80 -16.25 0.43
N SER A 34 17.55 -16.02 0.03
CA SER A 34 16.72 -17.01 -0.66
C SER A 34 17.26 -17.43 -2.03
N GLN A 35 17.90 -16.51 -2.76
CA GLN A 35 18.50 -16.75 -4.08
C GLN A 35 19.77 -17.62 -3.99
N ALA A 36 20.52 -17.49 -2.88
CA ALA A 36 21.64 -18.38 -2.58
C ALA A 36 21.16 -19.82 -2.31
N TYR A 37 20.06 -20.00 -1.57
CA TYR A 37 19.48 -21.32 -1.32
C TYR A 37 18.95 -22.00 -2.60
N GLU A 38 18.29 -21.24 -3.49
CA GLU A 38 17.87 -21.74 -4.81
C GLU A 38 19.06 -22.31 -5.59
N THR A 39 20.19 -21.59 -5.60
CA THR A 39 21.41 -22.02 -6.28
C THR A 39 21.96 -23.34 -5.70
N TYR A 40 21.95 -23.52 -4.38
CA TYR A 40 22.39 -24.77 -3.76
C TYR A 40 21.49 -25.96 -4.12
N ILE A 41 20.17 -25.74 -4.16
CA ILE A 41 19.20 -26.78 -4.53
C ILE A 41 19.40 -27.19 -6.00
N ASP A 42 19.58 -26.22 -6.90
CA ASP A 42 19.83 -26.48 -8.31
C ASP A 42 21.14 -27.24 -8.54
N ASN A 43 22.21 -26.85 -7.84
CA ASN A 43 23.48 -27.57 -7.88
C ASN A 43 23.34 -29.02 -7.38
N GLY A 44 22.60 -29.24 -6.29
CA GLY A 44 22.29 -30.58 -5.79
C GLY A 44 21.55 -31.43 -6.83
N LEU A 45 20.56 -30.84 -7.51
CA LEU A 45 19.80 -31.54 -8.55
C LEU A 45 20.64 -31.85 -9.80
N ILE A 46 21.59 -30.97 -10.15
CA ILE A 46 22.59 -31.21 -11.21
C ILE A 46 23.49 -32.39 -10.83
N CYS A 47 23.99 -32.44 -9.60
CA CYS A 47 24.79 -33.56 -9.11
C CYS A 47 24.03 -34.89 -9.18
N LEU A 48 22.74 -34.89 -8.81
CA LEU A 48 21.89 -36.09 -8.89
C LEU A 48 21.66 -36.54 -10.35
N LYS A 49 21.42 -35.60 -11.27
CA LYS A 49 21.35 -35.89 -12.72
C LYS A 49 22.63 -36.56 -13.23
N HIS A 50 23.79 -36.06 -12.82
CA HIS A 50 25.07 -36.66 -13.20
C HIS A 50 25.24 -38.07 -12.62
N LYS A 51 24.82 -38.31 -11.38
CA LYS A 51 24.87 -39.63 -10.77
C LYS A 51 23.99 -40.63 -11.52
N ILE A 52 22.76 -40.25 -11.88
CA ILE A 52 21.85 -41.09 -12.70
C ILE A 52 22.51 -41.42 -14.03
N ARG A 53 23.02 -40.43 -14.76
CA ARG A 53 23.72 -40.65 -16.04
C ARG A 53 24.89 -41.63 -15.89
N ASN A 54 25.63 -41.55 -14.80
CA ASN A 54 26.76 -42.46 -14.55
C ASN A 54 26.28 -43.90 -14.29
N ILE A 55 25.16 -44.08 -13.58
CA ILE A 55 24.56 -45.40 -13.37
C ILE A 55 23.98 -45.95 -14.69
N GLU A 56 23.36 -45.11 -15.52
CA GLU A 56 22.89 -45.51 -16.86
C GLU A 56 24.04 -46.00 -17.76
N LYS A 57 25.19 -45.30 -17.73
CA LYS A 57 26.40 -45.75 -18.42
C LYS A 57 26.92 -47.08 -17.88
N LYS A 58 26.86 -47.31 -16.56
CA LYS A 58 27.26 -48.58 -15.94
C LYS A 58 26.32 -49.71 -16.36
N LYS A 59 25.00 -49.46 -16.36
CA LYS A 59 23.98 -50.40 -16.84
C LYS A 59 24.29 -50.86 -18.27
N LEU A 60 24.49 -49.93 -19.21
CA LEU A 60 24.79 -50.26 -20.61
C LEU A 60 26.05 -51.14 -20.77
N LYS A 61 27.09 -50.87 -19.97
CA LYS A 61 28.31 -51.72 -19.97
C LYS A 61 28.05 -53.13 -19.45
N LEU A 62 27.20 -53.28 -18.45
CA LEU A 62 26.85 -54.59 -17.91
C LEU A 62 25.92 -55.38 -18.85
N GLU A 63 25.07 -54.68 -19.61
CA GLU A 63 24.29 -55.29 -20.69
C GLU A 63 25.19 -55.86 -21.78
N ASP A 64 26.21 -55.10 -22.21
CA ASP A 64 27.24 -55.58 -23.15
C ASP A 64 27.95 -56.84 -22.63
N TYR A 65 28.38 -56.86 -21.36
CA TYR A 65 28.98 -58.05 -20.76
C TYR A 65 28.01 -59.24 -20.70
N LYS A 66 26.75 -59.03 -20.30
CA LYS A 66 25.72 -60.10 -20.30
C LYS A 66 25.52 -60.67 -21.70
N ASP A 67 25.50 -59.84 -22.73
CA ASP A 67 25.28 -60.30 -24.10
C ASP A 67 26.50 -61.06 -24.66
N ARG A 68 27.72 -60.58 -24.38
CA ARG A 68 28.96 -61.30 -24.74
C ARG A 68 29.07 -62.67 -24.05
N LEU A 69 28.70 -62.74 -22.76
CA LEU A 69 28.66 -63.99 -22.01
C LEU A 69 27.62 -64.98 -22.58
N LYS A 70 26.42 -64.49 -22.95
CA LYS A 70 25.39 -65.31 -23.63
C LYS A 70 25.86 -65.83 -24.99
N ASN A 71 26.66 -65.06 -25.70
CA ASN A 71 27.25 -65.43 -26.99
C ASN A 71 28.46 -66.39 -26.84
N GLY A 72 28.82 -66.78 -25.61
CA GLY A 72 29.87 -67.76 -25.33
C GLY A 72 31.28 -67.18 -25.22
N GLU A 73 31.45 -65.86 -25.18
CA GLU A 73 32.75 -65.26 -24.87
C GLU A 73 33.14 -65.48 -23.40
N GLN A 74 34.43 -65.75 -23.16
CA GLN A 74 34.97 -65.77 -21.80
C GLN A 74 35.22 -64.35 -21.30
N LEU A 75 34.55 -64.01 -20.20
CA LEU A 75 34.79 -62.78 -19.44
C LEU A 75 35.83 -63.02 -18.35
N ASN A 76 36.54 -61.96 -17.96
CA ASN A 76 37.45 -62.04 -16.82
C ASN A 76 36.68 -62.10 -15.48
N PRO A 77 37.33 -62.49 -14.36
CA PRO A 77 36.66 -62.62 -13.06
C PRO A 77 35.91 -61.35 -12.61
N ASP A 78 36.54 -60.18 -12.77
CA ASP A 78 35.94 -58.90 -12.38
C ASP A 78 34.68 -58.55 -13.20
N GLN A 79 34.66 -58.91 -14.49
CA GLN A 79 33.50 -58.72 -15.37
C GLN A 79 32.35 -59.66 -14.99
N LEU A 80 32.66 -60.92 -14.64
CA LEU A 80 31.66 -61.87 -14.17
C LEU A 80 31.01 -61.39 -12.86
N GLU A 81 31.82 -60.97 -11.88
CA GLU A 81 31.30 -60.41 -10.62
C GLU A 81 30.48 -59.12 -10.86
N ALA A 82 30.91 -58.26 -11.79
CA ALA A 82 30.16 -57.06 -12.13
C ALA A 82 28.80 -57.37 -12.78
N VAL A 83 28.72 -58.44 -13.58
CA VAL A 83 27.48 -58.93 -14.19
C VAL A 83 26.52 -59.49 -13.13
N GLU A 84 27.02 -60.17 -12.10
CA GLU A 84 26.19 -60.65 -10.97
C GLU A 84 25.49 -59.49 -10.24
N LYS A 85 26.13 -58.31 -10.17
CA LYS A 85 25.56 -57.09 -9.55
C LYS A 85 24.64 -56.28 -10.47
N TYR A 86 24.27 -56.81 -11.65
CA TYR A 86 23.44 -56.08 -12.62
C TYR A 86 22.08 -55.66 -12.06
N GLU A 87 21.37 -56.58 -11.37
CA GLU A 87 20.06 -56.28 -10.80
C GLU A 87 20.13 -55.17 -9.73
N GLU A 88 21.20 -55.16 -8.93
CA GLU A 88 21.45 -54.09 -7.96
C GLU A 88 21.63 -52.72 -8.65
N VAL A 89 22.33 -52.70 -9.79
CA VAL A 89 22.51 -51.48 -10.60
C VAL A 89 21.18 -51.00 -11.17
N LEU A 90 20.29 -51.90 -11.60
CA LEU A 90 18.94 -51.53 -12.05
C LEU A 90 18.11 -50.93 -10.93
N HIS A 91 18.08 -51.58 -9.76
CA HIS A 91 17.34 -51.08 -8.60
C HIS A 91 17.83 -49.69 -8.15
N ASN A 92 19.15 -49.52 -8.04
CA ASN A 92 19.75 -48.24 -7.69
C ASN A 92 19.45 -47.14 -8.72
N LEU A 93 19.37 -47.50 -10.01
CA LEU A 93 19.01 -46.56 -11.07
C LEU A 93 17.57 -46.09 -10.94
N GLU A 94 16.64 -47.01 -10.70
CA GLU A 94 15.22 -46.71 -10.51
C GLU A 94 15.00 -45.84 -9.27
N PHE A 95 15.61 -46.21 -8.14
CA PHE A 95 15.59 -45.42 -6.91
C PHE A 95 16.11 -43.99 -7.16
N ALA A 96 17.26 -43.85 -7.83
CA ALA A 96 17.83 -42.54 -8.11
C ALA A 96 16.91 -41.69 -9.01
N LYS A 97 16.23 -42.29 -10.00
CA LYS A 97 15.26 -41.62 -10.87
C LYS A 97 14.02 -41.14 -10.10
N GLU A 98 13.49 -41.98 -9.21
CA GLU A 98 12.36 -41.61 -8.36
C GLU A 98 12.73 -40.48 -7.38
N LEU A 99 13.93 -40.56 -6.78
CA LEU A 99 14.46 -39.53 -5.90
C LEU A 99 14.62 -38.19 -6.64
N GLN A 100 15.17 -38.21 -7.86
CA GLN A 100 15.30 -37.03 -8.71
C GLN A 100 13.94 -36.42 -9.05
N LYS A 101 12.95 -37.25 -9.39
CA LYS A 101 11.59 -36.79 -9.68
C LYS A 101 10.99 -36.09 -8.47
N THR A 102 11.10 -36.70 -7.30
CA THR A 102 10.59 -36.17 -6.03
C THR A 102 11.24 -34.83 -5.69
N PHE A 103 12.58 -34.75 -5.70
CA PHE A 103 13.29 -33.49 -5.41
C PHE A 103 13.01 -32.39 -6.44
N SER A 104 12.86 -32.74 -7.71
CA SER A 104 12.48 -31.75 -8.75
C SER A 104 11.10 -31.17 -8.48
N GLY A 105 10.12 -32.02 -8.10
CA GLY A 105 8.77 -31.58 -7.74
C GLY A 105 8.78 -30.67 -6.51
N LEU A 106 9.44 -31.10 -5.43
CA LEU A 106 9.56 -30.32 -4.20
C LEU A 106 10.26 -28.96 -4.42
N SER A 107 11.32 -28.92 -5.24
CA SER A 107 12.02 -27.68 -5.57
C SER A 107 11.10 -26.69 -6.31
N GLN A 108 10.31 -27.17 -7.27
CA GLN A 108 9.34 -26.33 -7.98
C GLN A 108 8.23 -25.80 -7.06
N ASP A 109 7.71 -26.65 -6.17
CA ASP A 109 6.65 -26.26 -5.24
C ASP A 109 7.16 -25.27 -4.20
N LEU A 110 8.39 -25.45 -3.72
CA LEU A 110 9.08 -24.48 -2.86
C LEU A 110 9.18 -23.12 -3.57
N LEU A 111 9.66 -23.09 -4.81
CA LEU A 111 9.79 -21.84 -5.59
C LEU A 111 8.44 -21.14 -5.80
N LYS A 112 7.38 -21.89 -6.09
CA LYS A 112 6.02 -21.35 -6.21
C LYS A 112 5.52 -20.79 -4.89
N ALA A 113 5.71 -21.52 -3.79
CA ALA A 113 5.31 -21.10 -2.44
C ALA A 113 6.05 -19.84 -2.01
N GLN A 114 7.36 -19.77 -2.23
CA GLN A 114 8.20 -18.61 -1.93
C GLN A 114 7.75 -17.37 -2.73
N LYS A 115 7.57 -17.49 -4.06
CA LYS A 115 7.05 -16.38 -4.89
C LYS A 115 5.65 -15.93 -4.48
N LYS A 116 4.81 -16.84 -3.99
CA LYS A 116 3.48 -16.52 -3.48
C LYS A 116 3.55 -15.80 -2.13
N ALA A 117 4.42 -16.26 -1.23
CA ALA A 117 4.67 -15.63 0.07
C ALA A 117 5.22 -14.21 -0.10
N GLN A 118 6.25 -14.02 -0.93
CA GLN A 118 6.85 -12.72 -1.22
C GLN A 118 5.82 -11.73 -1.79
N ARG A 119 4.97 -12.18 -2.74
CA ARG A 119 3.90 -11.34 -3.28
C ARG A 119 2.87 -10.96 -2.23
N ARG A 120 2.49 -11.90 -1.36
CA ARG A 120 1.55 -11.65 -0.25
C ARG A 120 2.13 -10.67 0.76
N GLU A 121 3.38 -10.84 1.14
CA GLU A 121 4.08 -9.94 2.06
C GLU A 121 4.18 -8.53 1.48
N HIS A 122 4.59 -8.40 0.22
CA HIS A 122 4.63 -7.11 -0.48
C HIS A 122 3.25 -6.45 -0.52
N MET A 123 2.20 -7.21 -0.84
CA MET A 123 0.84 -6.70 -0.85
C MET A 123 0.38 -6.23 0.54
N LEU A 124 0.65 -7.00 1.60
CA LEU A 124 0.32 -6.62 2.97
C LEU A 124 1.10 -5.38 3.43
N LYS A 125 2.38 -5.28 3.08
CA LYS A 125 3.21 -4.11 3.38
C LYS A 125 2.66 -2.86 2.68
N LEU A 126 2.35 -2.95 1.38
CA LEU A 126 1.78 -1.85 0.62
C LEU A 126 0.40 -1.42 1.16
N GLU A 127 -0.44 -2.37 1.56
CA GLU A 127 -1.74 -2.06 2.16
C GLU A 127 -1.59 -1.38 3.54
N ALA A 128 -0.61 -1.80 4.34
CA ALA A 128 -0.29 -1.15 5.60
C ALA A 128 0.24 0.28 5.38
N GLU A 129 1.10 0.51 4.38
CA GLU A 129 1.59 1.84 4.00
C GLU A 129 0.46 2.74 3.51
N LYS A 130 -0.45 2.25 2.66
CA LYS A 130 -1.65 2.99 2.24
C LYS A 130 -2.54 3.34 3.42
N LYS A 131 -2.77 2.40 4.34
CA LYS A 131 -3.54 2.64 5.56
C LYS A 131 -2.86 3.68 6.45
N LYS A 132 -1.53 3.64 6.56
CA LYS A 132 -0.74 4.64 7.30
C LYS A 132 -0.90 6.02 6.69
N LEU A 133 -0.71 6.16 5.37
CA LEU A 133 -0.90 7.43 4.65
C LEU A 133 -2.32 7.97 4.83
N ARG A 134 -3.35 7.12 4.66
CA ARG A 134 -4.75 7.52 4.91
C ARG A 134 -4.94 8.06 6.32
N THR A 135 -4.35 7.40 7.32
CA THR A 135 -4.43 7.84 8.71
C THR A 135 -3.75 9.18 8.92
N ILE A 136 -2.58 9.42 8.29
CA ILE A 136 -1.90 10.74 8.31
C ILE A 136 -2.83 11.82 7.78
N LEU A 137 -3.43 11.61 6.61
CA LEU A 137 -4.32 12.59 5.98
C LEU A 137 -5.57 12.87 6.83
N GLN A 138 -6.15 11.84 7.46
CA GLN A 138 -7.27 12.01 8.38
C GLN A 138 -6.87 12.83 9.62
N VAL A 139 -5.74 12.52 10.23
CA VAL A 139 -5.22 13.27 11.38
C VAL A 139 -4.90 14.72 10.99
N GLN A 140 -4.26 14.93 9.84
CA GLN A 140 -3.97 16.26 9.30
C GLN A 140 -5.27 17.05 9.11
N TYR A 141 -6.31 16.45 8.54
CA TYR A 141 -7.61 17.08 8.37
C TYR A 141 -8.20 17.53 9.71
N VAL A 142 -8.20 16.66 10.73
CA VAL A 142 -8.68 16.99 12.07
C VAL A 142 -7.87 18.14 12.69
N LEU A 143 -6.54 18.02 12.70
CA LEU A 143 -5.65 19.03 13.30
C LEU A 143 -5.74 20.38 12.60
N GLN A 144 -5.84 20.39 11.26
CA GLN A 144 -6.04 21.61 10.48
C GLN A 144 -7.37 22.29 10.86
N ASN A 145 -8.46 21.53 10.99
CA ASN A 145 -9.74 22.11 11.39
C ASN A 145 -9.74 22.57 12.86
N LEU A 146 -8.96 21.93 13.73
CA LEU A 146 -8.75 22.40 15.11
C LEU A 146 -8.05 23.76 15.19
N THR A 147 -7.38 24.23 14.14
CA THR A 147 -6.82 25.60 14.11
C THR A 147 -7.91 26.67 14.07
N GLN A 148 -9.14 26.33 13.67
CA GLN A 148 -10.24 27.26 13.52
C GLN A 148 -10.91 27.57 14.88
N GLU A 149 -11.12 28.86 15.16
CA GLU A 149 -11.59 29.31 16.48
C GLU A 149 -12.98 28.78 16.86
N HIS A 150 -13.91 28.68 15.91
CA HIS A 150 -15.26 28.17 16.17
C HIS A 150 -15.25 26.68 16.51
N VAL A 151 -14.42 25.88 15.83
CA VAL A 151 -14.23 24.45 16.14
C VAL A 151 -13.69 24.30 17.56
N GLN A 152 -12.71 25.10 17.95
CA GLN A 152 -12.18 25.08 19.32
C GLN A 152 -13.25 25.41 20.37
N LYS A 153 -14.16 26.36 20.08
CA LYS A 153 -15.29 26.70 20.96
C LYS A 153 -16.25 25.51 21.10
N ASP A 154 -16.51 24.79 20.02
CA ASP A 154 -17.39 23.62 20.05
C ASP A 154 -16.81 22.49 20.93
N PHE A 155 -15.53 22.17 20.80
CA PHE A 155 -14.88 21.17 21.67
C PHE A 155 -14.74 21.62 23.12
N LYS A 156 -14.55 22.92 23.37
CA LYS A 156 -14.51 23.49 24.72
C LYS A 156 -15.88 23.43 25.40
N GLY A 157 -16.96 23.58 24.65
CA GLY A 157 -18.34 23.61 25.15
C GLY A 157 -19.10 22.28 25.02
N GLY A 158 -18.57 21.29 24.29
CA GLY A 158 -19.32 20.09 23.91
C GLY A 158 -20.52 20.38 23.01
N LEU A 159 -20.38 21.34 22.09
CA LEU A 159 -21.47 21.83 21.22
C LEU A 159 -21.44 21.15 19.86
N ASN A 160 -22.55 21.20 19.12
CA ASN A 160 -22.64 20.73 17.73
C ASN A 160 -22.16 19.28 17.49
N GLY A 161 -22.32 18.40 18.49
CA GLY A 161 -21.88 17.01 18.43
C GLY A 161 -20.39 16.80 18.71
N ALA A 162 -19.65 17.85 19.09
CA ALA A 162 -18.26 17.72 19.54
C ALA A 162 -18.19 16.99 20.88
N VAL A 163 -17.25 16.05 20.99
CA VAL A 163 -16.93 15.44 22.28
C VAL A 163 -16.32 16.49 23.20
N TYR A 164 -16.78 16.58 24.44
CA TYR A 164 -16.20 17.49 25.42
C TYR A 164 -14.75 17.10 25.72
N LEU A 165 -13.84 18.06 25.62
CA LEU A 165 -12.44 17.89 25.99
C LEU A 165 -12.06 18.85 27.14
N PRO A 166 -11.35 18.36 28.16
CA PRO A 166 -10.75 19.23 29.17
C PRO A 166 -9.86 20.30 28.52
N LEU A 167 -9.86 21.50 29.08
CA LEU A 167 -9.08 22.64 28.57
C LEU A 167 -7.60 22.31 28.33
N LYS A 168 -6.98 21.50 29.21
CA LYS A 168 -5.59 21.06 29.07
C LYS A 168 -5.39 20.14 27.86
N GLU A 169 -6.29 19.19 27.66
CA GLU A 169 -6.21 18.24 26.53
C GLU A 169 -6.46 18.95 25.19
N LEU A 170 -7.40 19.89 25.16
CA LEU A 170 -7.64 20.73 23.99
C LEU A 170 -6.43 21.61 23.66
N ASP A 171 -5.78 22.19 24.69
CA ASP A 171 -4.56 22.99 24.52
C ASP A 171 -3.40 22.17 23.95
N TYR A 172 -3.23 20.90 24.36
CA TYR A 172 -2.24 20.00 23.75
C TYR A 172 -2.50 19.83 22.24
N LEU A 173 -3.75 19.55 21.85
CA LEU A 173 -4.11 19.35 20.44
C LEU A 173 -3.90 20.61 19.60
N ILE A 174 -4.22 21.80 20.14
CA ILE A 174 -4.02 23.09 19.46
C ILE A 174 -2.53 23.40 19.30
N LYS A 175 -1.72 23.16 20.34
CA LYS A 175 -0.27 23.35 20.25
C LYS A 175 0.35 22.38 19.25
N PHE A 176 -0.13 21.14 19.23
CA PHE A 176 0.35 20.12 18.32
C PHE A 176 -0.04 20.40 16.86
N SER A 177 -1.25 20.92 16.61
CA SER A 177 -1.68 21.27 15.25
C SER A 177 -0.79 22.34 14.61
N LYS A 178 -0.24 23.27 15.40
CA LYS A 178 0.73 24.27 14.93
C LYS A 178 2.09 23.68 14.54
N LEU A 179 2.47 22.53 15.11
CA LEU A 179 3.70 21.83 14.76
C LEU A 179 3.53 20.96 13.51
N THR A 180 2.37 20.33 13.36
CA THR A 180 2.06 19.45 12.21
C THR A 180 1.55 20.20 10.99
N CYS A 181 0.90 21.33 11.21
CA CYS A 181 0.33 22.20 10.18
C CYS A 181 0.85 23.63 10.36
N PRO A 182 2.18 23.84 10.26
CA PRO A 182 2.78 25.14 10.48
C PRO A 182 2.45 26.12 9.34
N GLU A 183 2.43 27.41 9.66
CA GLU A 183 2.47 28.47 8.64
C GLU A 183 3.81 28.45 7.89
N ARG A 184 3.84 28.99 6.67
CA ARG A 184 5.05 28.99 5.84
C ARG A 184 6.17 29.79 6.53
N ASN A 185 7.31 29.14 6.75
CA ASN A 185 8.51 29.80 7.29
C ASN A 185 9.55 30.03 6.18
N GLU A 186 9.58 31.23 5.61
CA GLU A 186 10.48 31.59 4.50
C GLU A 186 11.97 31.43 4.79
N SER A 187 12.38 31.31 6.06
CA SER A 187 13.78 31.05 6.42
C SER A 187 14.24 29.62 6.11
N LEU A 188 13.31 28.70 5.85
CA LEU A 188 13.58 27.29 5.51
C LEU A 188 13.14 26.99 4.08
N SER A 189 13.79 26.00 3.46
CA SER A 189 13.25 25.42 2.23
C SER A 189 11.91 24.74 2.52
N VAL A 190 11.09 24.56 1.48
CA VAL A 190 9.82 23.83 1.61
C VAL A 190 10.10 22.37 2.01
N GLU A 191 11.16 21.76 1.47
CA GLU A 191 11.55 20.38 1.77
C GLU A 191 11.89 20.20 3.25
N ASP A 192 12.75 21.06 3.82
CA ASP A 192 13.14 20.99 5.24
C ASP A 192 11.94 21.21 6.17
N GLN A 193 11.05 22.15 5.82
CA GLN A 193 9.85 22.41 6.61
C GLN A 193 8.87 21.22 6.58
N MET A 194 8.75 20.55 5.43
CA MET A 194 7.94 19.34 5.30
C MET A 194 8.56 18.14 6.01
N GLU A 195 9.89 18.01 5.99
CA GLU A 195 10.60 16.99 6.75
C GLU A 195 10.29 17.11 8.24
N GLN A 196 10.44 18.31 8.83
CA GLN A 196 10.10 18.57 10.23
C GLN A 196 8.65 18.22 10.55
N SER A 197 7.71 18.67 9.71
CA SER A 197 6.27 18.39 9.89
C SER A 197 5.97 16.89 9.81
N SER A 198 6.64 16.18 8.89
CA SER A 198 6.46 14.73 8.68
C SER A 198 6.92 13.90 9.87
N LEU A 199 7.97 14.32 10.58
CA LEU A 199 8.47 13.65 11.78
C LEU A 199 7.44 13.67 12.91
N TYR A 200 6.71 14.77 13.10
CA TYR A 200 5.62 14.83 14.08
C TYR A 200 4.50 13.84 13.77
N PHE A 201 4.10 13.71 12.51
CA PHE A 201 3.13 12.68 12.10
C PHE A 201 3.68 11.27 12.27
N TRP A 202 4.97 11.05 11.99
CA TRP A 202 5.60 9.76 12.16
C TRP A 202 5.61 9.30 13.62
N ASP A 203 6.13 10.13 14.52
CA ASP A 203 6.21 9.84 15.96
C ASP A 203 4.81 9.70 16.58
N LEU A 204 3.84 10.48 16.11
CA LEU A 204 2.44 10.34 16.51
C LEU A 204 1.88 8.96 16.14
N LEU A 205 2.13 8.49 14.92
CA LEU A 205 1.62 7.19 14.48
C LEU A 205 2.35 6.03 15.17
N GLU A 206 3.63 6.18 15.51
CA GLU A 206 4.34 5.26 16.39
C GLU A 206 3.63 5.21 17.76
N GLY A 207 3.23 6.36 18.30
CA GLY A 207 2.55 6.45 19.60
C GLY A 207 3.49 6.13 20.75
N SER A 208 4.74 6.58 20.66
CA SER A 208 5.75 6.37 21.68
C SER A 208 5.55 7.28 22.91
N GLU A 209 6.25 6.99 24.00
CA GLU A 209 6.23 7.78 25.24
C GLU A 209 7.12 9.04 25.18
N LYS A 210 7.63 9.39 23.98
CA LYS A 210 8.39 10.63 23.77
C LYS A 210 7.51 11.83 24.12
N ALA A 211 8.09 12.81 24.81
CA ALA A 211 7.38 14.02 25.21
C ALA A 211 7.17 14.97 24.02
N VAL A 212 5.98 15.56 23.92
CA VAL A 212 5.61 16.55 22.90
C VAL A 212 4.53 17.48 23.46
N VAL A 213 4.68 18.79 23.26
CA VAL A 213 3.73 19.85 23.68
C VAL A 213 3.21 19.76 25.14
N GLY A 214 4.03 19.23 26.06
CA GLY A 214 3.65 19.06 27.47
C GLY A 214 2.86 17.78 27.77
N THR A 215 2.80 16.83 26.84
CA THR A 215 2.25 15.47 26.99
C THR A 215 3.15 14.46 26.25
N THR A 216 2.66 13.26 25.91
CA THR A 216 3.37 12.26 25.09
C THR A 216 2.66 11.99 23.76
N TYR A 217 3.38 11.48 22.75
CA TYR A 217 2.77 11.09 21.47
C TYR A 217 1.70 10.01 21.62
N LYS A 218 1.89 9.08 22.55
CA LYS A 218 0.88 8.09 22.91
C LYS A 218 -0.44 8.74 23.35
N HIS A 219 -0.38 9.66 24.31
CA HIS A 219 -1.57 10.36 24.77
C HIS A 219 -2.20 11.21 23.66
N MET A 220 -1.39 11.90 22.85
CA MET A 220 -1.86 12.66 21.70
C MET A 220 -2.61 11.77 20.69
N LYS A 221 -2.09 10.57 20.40
CA LYS A 221 -2.71 9.58 19.52
C LYS A 221 -4.05 9.08 20.06
N ASP A 222 -4.14 8.86 21.36
CA ASP A 222 -5.38 8.45 22.02
C ASP A 222 -6.45 9.55 21.93
N LEU A 223 -6.07 10.82 22.17
CA LEU A 223 -6.96 11.96 21.99
C LEU A 223 -7.46 12.06 20.56
N LEU A 224 -6.56 12.05 19.57
CA LEU A 224 -6.93 12.12 18.15
C LEU A 224 -7.81 10.96 17.71
N SER A 225 -7.61 9.76 18.27
CA SER A 225 -8.49 8.62 18.02
C SER A 225 -9.91 8.86 18.54
N LYS A 226 -10.07 9.51 19.69
CA LYS A 226 -11.39 9.93 20.19
C LYS A 226 -12.04 10.96 19.24
N LEU A 227 -11.27 11.93 18.75
CA LEU A 227 -11.78 12.94 17.82
C LEU A 227 -12.22 12.32 16.49
N LEU A 228 -11.40 11.45 15.90
CA LEU A 228 -11.71 10.75 14.65
C LEU A 228 -12.98 9.88 14.78
N ASN A 229 -13.20 9.26 15.93
CA ASN A 229 -14.37 8.42 16.19
C ASN A 229 -15.61 9.20 16.65
N SER A 230 -15.51 10.51 16.87
CA SER A 230 -16.63 11.33 17.40
C SER A 230 -17.71 11.66 16.37
N GLY A 231 -17.41 11.52 15.07
CA GLY A 231 -18.32 11.90 13.98
C GLY A 231 -18.44 13.40 13.72
N TYR A 232 -17.90 14.26 14.61
CA TYR A 232 -17.95 15.72 14.44
C TYR A 232 -17.33 16.20 13.11
N PHE A 233 -16.22 15.59 12.71
CA PHE A 233 -15.48 15.97 11.49
C PHE A 233 -16.09 15.43 10.20
N GLU A 234 -17.15 14.61 10.26
CA GLU A 234 -17.89 14.19 9.05
C GLU A 234 -18.69 15.35 8.44
N SER A 235 -19.14 16.29 9.29
CA SER A 235 -19.85 17.49 8.86
C SER A 235 -19.55 18.65 9.82
N ILE A 236 -18.50 19.41 9.51
CA ILE A 236 -18.11 20.57 10.33
C ILE A 236 -19.16 21.68 10.16
N PRO A 237 -19.74 22.21 11.26
CA PRO A 237 -20.69 23.31 11.19
C PRO A 237 -20.05 24.53 10.53
N VAL A 238 -20.68 25.05 9.47
CA VAL A 238 -20.22 26.30 8.86
C VAL A 238 -20.44 27.43 9.86
N PRO A 239 -19.44 28.28 10.14
CA PRO A 239 -19.63 29.46 10.95
C PRO A 239 -20.77 30.29 10.37
N LYS A 240 -21.81 30.55 11.18
CA LYS A 240 -22.84 31.52 10.81
C LYS A 240 -22.18 32.90 10.69
N THR A 241 -21.70 33.21 9.49
CA THR A 241 -21.27 34.55 9.14
C THR A 241 -22.47 35.48 9.31
N ALA A 242 -22.20 36.71 9.72
CA ALA A 242 -23.21 37.72 10.10
C ALA A 242 -24.31 38.02 9.06
N LYS A 243 -24.28 37.40 7.87
CA LYS A 243 -25.29 37.54 6.81
C LYS A 243 -26.63 36.90 7.13
N GLU A 244 -26.71 35.87 7.97
CA GLU A 244 -28.01 35.32 8.41
C GLU A 244 -28.76 36.25 9.36
N LYS A 245 -28.07 37.17 10.06
CA LYS A 245 -28.72 38.18 10.89
C LYS A 245 -29.35 39.29 10.05
N GLU A 246 -28.79 39.65 8.90
CA GLU A 246 -29.43 40.64 8.01
C GLU A 246 -30.70 40.09 7.39
N VAL A 247 -30.69 38.85 6.88
CA VAL A 247 -31.90 38.22 6.29
C VAL A 247 -33.00 38.00 7.34
N SER A 248 -32.65 37.62 8.57
CA SER A 248 -33.62 37.47 9.67
C SER A 248 -34.19 38.81 10.16
N LEU A 249 -33.40 39.89 10.15
CA LEU A 249 -33.87 41.22 10.53
C LEU A 249 -34.73 41.85 9.43
N GLU A 250 -34.42 41.60 8.17
CA GLU A 250 -35.23 42.02 7.01
C GLU A 250 -36.58 41.28 6.97
N GLU A 251 -36.60 39.97 7.21
CA GLU A 251 -37.85 39.20 7.34
C GLU A 251 -38.68 39.66 8.55
N GLU A 252 -38.07 39.93 9.71
CA GLU A 252 -38.80 40.48 10.86
C GLU A 252 -39.33 41.91 10.62
N MET A 253 -38.62 42.73 9.85
CA MET A 253 -39.07 44.06 9.45
C MET A 253 -40.21 44.01 8.42
N LEU A 254 -40.19 43.07 7.48
CA LEU A 254 -41.28 42.81 6.55
C LEU A 254 -42.54 42.34 7.28
N ILE A 255 -42.43 41.39 8.22
CA ILE A 255 -43.57 40.85 8.99
C ILE A 255 -44.19 41.91 9.93
N LYS A 256 -43.38 42.80 10.52
CA LYS A 256 -43.89 43.95 11.31
C LYS A 256 -44.57 45.01 10.45
N SER A 257 -44.08 45.22 9.22
CA SER A 257 -44.67 46.19 8.29
C SER A 257 -46.03 45.71 7.75
N GLU A 258 -46.21 44.40 7.52
CA GLU A 258 -47.48 43.80 7.11
C GLU A 258 -48.52 43.81 8.24
N LYS A 259 -48.12 43.51 9.49
CA LYS A 259 -49.02 43.60 10.65
C LYS A 259 -49.53 45.03 10.92
N LYS A 260 -48.77 46.06 10.56
CA LYS A 260 -49.22 47.46 10.68
C LYS A 260 -50.12 47.93 9.52
N LYS A 261 -50.12 47.21 8.39
CA LYS A 261 -51.04 47.44 7.26
C LYS A 261 -52.36 46.66 7.39
N GLN A 262 -52.39 45.56 8.14
CA GLN A 262 -53.59 44.74 8.36
C GLN A 262 -54.51 45.23 9.50
N SER A 263 -54.16 46.28 10.25
CA SER A 263 -55.04 46.90 11.25
C SER A 263 -56.05 47.91 10.67
N LEU A 264 -56.14 48.03 9.34
CA LEU A 264 -57.13 48.85 8.64
C LEU A 264 -57.69 48.06 7.44
N LYS A 265 -58.55 47.07 7.72
CA LYS A 265 -59.74 46.68 6.94
C LYS A 265 -60.21 45.30 7.41
N THR A 266 -61.16 45.32 8.34
CA THR A 266 -62.08 44.21 8.61
C THR A 266 -63.25 44.36 7.64
N GLU A 267 -63.52 43.36 6.80
CA GLU A 267 -64.84 42.72 6.62
C GLU A 267 -64.96 41.85 5.35
N SER A 268 -65.72 40.76 5.50
CA SER A 268 -66.17 39.75 4.53
C SER A 268 -65.14 38.73 4.02
N VAL A 269 -65.41 37.45 3.73
CA VAL A 269 -66.31 36.36 4.20
C VAL A 269 -66.05 35.21 3.19
N LYS A 270 -65.81 33.97 3.67
CA LYS A 270 -65.99 32.64 3.01
C LYS A 270 -65.17 32.36 1.72
N GLU A 271 -64.75 31.16 1.33
CA GLU A 271 -64.76 29.77 1.79
C GLU A 271 -63.98 28.97 0.72
N SER A 272 -63.55 27.74 1.03
CA SER A 272 -63.17 26.62 0.12
C SER A 272 -61.73 26.49 -0.41
N GLY A 273 -61.21 25.25 -0.37
CA GLY A 273 -60.23 24.75 -1.35
C GLY A 273 -59.03 23.97 -0.81
N LEU A 274 -59.18 22.65 -0.71
CA LEU A 274 -58.14 21.62 -0.57
C LEU A 274 -57.31 21.50 -1.88
N LEU A 275 -56.23 20.68 -1.84
CA LEU A 275 -55.34 20.21 -2.94
C LEU A 275 -54.05 21.05 -3.09
N GLU A 276 -52.85 20.54 -3.34
CA GLU A 276 -52.37 19.19 -3.66
C GLU A 276 -50.85 19.13 -3.47
N LEU A 277 -50.36 17.91 -3.24
CA LEU A 277 -48.97 17.55 -3.07
C LEU A 277 -48.37 17.10 -4.42
N HIS A 278 -47.08 17.39 -4.61
CA HIS A 278 -46.12 16.70 -5.50
C HIS A 278 -46.07 17.03 -7.00
N ILE A 279 -44.85 16.76 -7.52
CA ILE A 279 -44.36 16.72 -8.91
C ILE A 279 -43.53 17.99 -9.24
N PHE A 280 -42.23 17.98 -9.60
CA PHE A 280 -41.41 17.10 -10.45
C PHE A 280 -39.92 17.31 -10.02
N GLN A 281 -39.13 16.33 -9.56
CA GLN A 281 -38.39 15.27 -10.29
C GLN A 281 -37.34 15.75 -11.33
N ASN A 282 -36.23 14.99 -11.34
CA ASN A 282 -35.11 14.90 -12.29
C ASN A 282 -33.86 15.75 -11.97
N SER A 283 -32.65 15.20 -11.83
CA SER A 283 -32.19 13.82 -12.05
C SER A 283 -30.77 13.62 -11.50
N THR A 284 -30.64 12.74 -10.51
CA THR A 284 -29.43 11.97 -10.21
C THR A 284 -29.23 10.91 -11.29
N PHE A 285 -28.18 11.01 -12.12
CA PHE A 285 -27.56 9.85 -12.78
C PHE A 285 -26.27 10.29 -13.49
N LEU A 286 -25.11 10.02 -12.90
CA LEU A 286 -23.82 9.87 -13.59
C LEU A 286 -22.80 9.35 -12.57
N GLY A 287 -22.37 8.10 -12.71
CA GLY A 287 -21.27 7.58 -11.92
C GLY A 287 -21.24 6.08 -11.63
N LYS A 288 -21.64 5.21 -12.56
CA LYS A 288 -21.27 3.78 -12.53
C LYS A 288 -21.07 3.22 -13.93
N LYS A 289 -19.81 3.16 -14.36
CA LYS A 289 -19.23 2.09 -15.20
C LYS A 289 -17.85 2.51 -15.67
N TYR A 290 -16.80 1.95 -15.06
CA TYR A 290 -15.54 1.60 -15.73
C TYR A 290 -14.79 0.64 -14.79
N PHE A 291 -15.05 -0.66 -14.92
CA PHE A 291 -14.13 -1.75 -14.60
C PHE A 291 -14.79 -3.05 -15.12
N GLU A 292 -14.39 -3.45 -16.32
CA GLU A 292 -14.16 -4.83 -16.76
C GLU A 292 -12.97 -4.79 -17.72
#